data_AF-A0A954NIF9-F1
#
_entry.id   AF-A0A954NIF9-F1
#
_cell.length_a   1.000
_cell.length_b   1.000
_cell.length_c   1.000
_cell.angle_alpha   90.00
_cell.angle_beta   90.00
_cell.angle_gamma   90.00
#
_symmetry.space_group_name_H-M   'P 1'
#
loop_
_entity.id
_entity.type
_entity.pdbx_description
1 polymer ?
#
loop_
_entity_poly.entity_id
_entity_poly.type
_entity_poly.pdbx_seq_one_letter_code
_entity_poly.pdbx_strand_id
1 'polypeptide(L)'
;MLRLVGFPRRIARTLSITLILFPLAMAAAPSSLAQEFNARLTFMDGTAIDGRVVNLGEQACLVRVSNGDAQEFAVEDIARIAVLDEATLSPPPQIEVRCVDGSTLMAREATAQGGTLKLTGGSATVELESRNIDWVRLQALPGESQLAATWDEIVANRPTADILIVRRETDGEMRLNPVEGVLGDWDGEQVHFKFDESEIDVPVARVDSLVYYHPPGRRLSELRGVVTTQRGDRYQIRSWEPKVEGFQVTLQSGVSLDVPWELLDQIDFEAGRVQSLVDLEPTTLDWTPFLEPTGGAERLALLTTLFALERNQSFSGKPLTLFSASGFQGTGDRVRVYSRGLAMRSQTRIVYRLPDGFERLVGVLGIDPDVRPRGDVTVSIRGDGQVLWEGTLSGSDPEPTGIDVSVEGIARLTVEIGFGEGADLGDRVHWCEPRLIK
;
A
#
# COMPACT_ATOMS: atom_id res chain seq x y z
N MET A 1 -38.78 -81.00 -6.18
CA MET A 1 -39.36 -80.03 -7.15
C MET A 1 -40.08 -78.97 -6.32
N LEU A 2 -39.81 -77.69 -6.59
CA LEU A 2 -40.36 -76.48 -5.94
C LEU A 2 -39.89 -76.06 -4.52
N ARG A 3 -39.46 -74.79 -4.54
CA ARG A 3 -39.24 -73.72 -3.55
C ARG A 3 -40.11 -73.70 -2.28
N LEU A 4 -39.57 -73.08 -1.22
CA LEU A 4 -40.18 -71.98 -0.44
C LEU A 4 -39.05 -71.26 0.35
N VAL A 5 -38.64 -70.05 -0.07
CA VAL A 5 -39.04 -68.70 0.43
C VAL A 5 -38.52 -68.40 1.84
N GLY A 6 -37.75 -67.32 1.97
CA GLY A 6 -37.15 -66.83 3.21
C GLY A 6 -37.73 -65.50 3.71
N PHE A 7 -36.94 -64.90 4.62
CA PHE A 7 -37.04 -63.63 5.40
C PHE A 7 -37.65 -63.73 6.82
N PRO A 8 -37.23 -62.87 7.79
CA PRO A 8 -35.84 -62.50 8.15
C PRO A 8 -35.61 -62.43 9.69
N ARG A 9 -34.36 -62.30 10.15
CA ARG A 9 -34.04 -61.65 11.44
C ARG A 9 -32.74 -60.84 11.39
N ARG A 10 -32.84 -59.59 11.87
CA ARG A 10 -31.76 -58.61 12.06
C ARG A 10 -30.78 -59.09 13.13
N ILE A 11 -29.48 -58.84 12.92
CA ILE A 11 -28.46 -58.84 13.97
C ILE A 11 -27.68 -57.52 13.83
N ALA A 12 -27.70 -56.72 14.89
CA ALA A 12 -26.90 -55.51 15.02
C ALA A 12 -25.42 -55.89 15.18
N ARG A 13 -24.53 -55.24 14.43
CA ARG A 13 -23.08 -55.31 14.62
C ARG A 13 -22.57 -53.93 15.03
N THR A 14 -22.07 -53.87 16.26
CA THR A 14 -21.28 -52.76 16.78
C THR A 14 -19.88 -52.86 16.15
N LEU A 15 -19.45 -51.82 15.43
CA LEU A 15 -18.07 -51.71 14.93
C LEU A 15 -17.26 -50.85 15.92
N SER A 16 -16.26 -51.45 16.56
CA SER A 16 -15.22 -50.72 17.29
C SER A 16 -14.23 -50.15 16.29
N ILE A 17 -14.07 -48.82 16.28
CA ILE A 17 -13.04 -48.12 15.52
C ILE A 17 -11.82 -47.97 16.44
N THR A 18 -10.73 -48.66 16.09
CA THR A 18 -9.42 -48.49 16.72
C THR A 18 -8.80 -47.19 16.23
N LEU A 19 -8.70 -46.20 17.11
CA LEU A 19 -8.04 -44.92 16.86
C LEU A 19 -6.51 -45.14 16.91
N ILE A 20 -5.83 -45.06 15.77
CA ILE A 20 -4.37 -45.01 15.71
C ILE A 20 -3.96 -43.57 15.98
N LEU A 21 -3.49 -43.28 17.20
CA LEU A 21 -2.82 -42.02 17.51
C LEU A 21 -1.44 -42.01 16.84
N PHE A 22 -1.26 -41.14 15.84
CA PHE A 22 0.06 -40.67 15.46
C PHE A 22 0.52 -39.67 16.52
N PRO A 23 1.69 -39.86 17.17
CA PRO A 23 2.25 -38.82 18.02
C PRO A 23 2.67 -37.65 17.11
N LEU A 24 1.95 -36.53 17.24
CA LEU A 24 2.40 -35.25 16.72
C LEU A 24 3.65 -34.86 17.50
N ALA A 25 4.82 -35.12 16.94
CA ALA A 25 6.06 -34.61 17.47
C ALA A 25 6.03 -33.08 17.33
N MET A 26 5.65 -32.37 18.39
CA MET A 26 5.98 -30.96 18.53
C MET A 26 7.50 -30.86 18.52
N ALA A 27 8.07 -30.49 17.38
CA ALA A 27 9.40 -29.94 17.36
C ALA A 27 9.33 -28.65 18.20
N ALA A 28 9.85 -28.72 19.43
CA ALA A 28 10.08 -27.53 20.24
C ALA A 28 11.08 -26.67 19.46
N ALA A 29 10.58 -25.62 18.81
CA ALA A 29 11.42 -24.58 18.25
C ALA A 29 12.30 -24.04 19.37
N PRO A 30 13.60 -23.81 19.14
CA PRO A 30 14.47 -23.26 20.16
C PRO A 30 13.89 -21.93 20.63
N SER A 31 13.53 -21.88 21.92
CA SER A 31 13.12 -20.68 22.62
C SER A 31 14.35 -19.80 22.84
N SER A 32 14.89 -19.22 21.77
CA SER A 32 15.77 -18.06 21.88
C SER A 32 14.88 -16.86 22.12
N LEU A 33 15.10 -16.15 23.22
CA LEU A 33 14.45 -14.88 23.56
C LEU A 33 14.59 -13.89 22.39
N ALA A 34 13.64 -13.92 21.44
CA ALA A 34 13.43 -12.83 20.52
C ALA A 34 12.93 -11.66 21.37
N GLN A 35 13.54 -10.50 21.20
CA GLN A 35 13.06 -9.29 21.86
C GLN A 35 11.62 -9.04 21.40
N GLU A 36 10.68 -9.19 22.32
CA GLU A 36 9.27 -8.93 22.08
C GLU A 36 9.04 -7.40 22.05
N PHE A 37 8.13 -6.90 21.21
CA PHE A 37 7.78 -5.46 21.17
C PHE A 37 6.26 -5.27 21.27
N ASN A 38 5.84 -4.16 21.87
CA ASN A 38 4.42 -3.82 21.96
C ASN A 38 3.97 -3.20 20.64
N ALA A 39 2.86 -3.68 20.10
CA ALA A 39 2.33 -3.22 18.83
C ALA A 39 0.80 -3.23 18.81
N ARG A 40 0.27 -2.37 17.94
CA ARG A 40 -1.11 -2.45 17.45
C ARG A 40 -1.12 -3.17 16.11
N LEU A 41 -1.84 -4.29 16.06
CA LEU A 41 -2.16 -4.97 14.80
C LEU A 41 -3.51 -4.44 14.30
N THR A 42 -3.54 -3.95 13.08
CA THR A 42 -4.78 -3.64 12.35
C THR A 42 -4.97 -4.71 11.28
N PHE A 43 -6.15 -5.29 11.20
CA PHE A 43 -6.51 -6.34 10.25
C PHE A 43 -7.15 -5.75 8.98
N MET A 44 -7.20 -6.54 7.90
CA MET A 44 -7.77 -6.14 6.61
C MET A 44 -9.25 -5.74 6.68
N ASP A 45 -9.97 -6.25 7.69
CA ASP A 45 -11.37 -5.91 7.99
C ASP A 45 -11.53 -4.60 8.80
N GLY A 46 -10.42 -3.96 9.15
CA GLY A 46 -10.36 -2.71 9.91
C GLY A 46 -10.45 -2.88 11.43
N THR A 47 -10.61 -4.11 11.94
CA THR A 47 -10.48 -4.38 13.38
C THR A 47 -9.03 -4.23 13.82
N ALA A 48 -8.81 -4.01 15.12
CA ALA A 48 -7.48 -3.87 15.67
C ALA A 48 -7.36 -4.48 17.06
N ILE A 49 -6.17 -4.99 17.37
CA ILE A 49 -5.80 -5.47 18.69
C ILE A 49 -4.46 -4.85 19.11
N ASP A 50 -4.34 -4.58 20.41
CA ASP A 50 -3.06 -4.25 21.03
C ASP A 50 -2.51 -5.50 21.71
N GLY A 51 -1.21 -5.72 21.53
CA GLY A 51 -0.55 -6.87 22.12
C GLY A 51 0.96 -6.78 21.96
N ARG A 52 1.62 -7.85 22.37
CA ARG A 52 3.06 -7.95 22.28
C ARG A 52 3.46 -8.98 21.23
N VAL A 53 4.15 -8.54 20.18
CA VAL A 53 4.62 -9.41 19.10
C VAL A 53 5.82 -10.21 19.61
N VAL A 54 5.70 -11.53 19.54
CA VAL A 54 6.70 -12.50 20.00
C VAL A 54 7.50 -13.05 18.81
N ASN A 55 6.85 -13.21 17.67
CA ASN A 55 7.48 -13.66 16.44
C ASN A 55 6.71 -13.09 15.23
N LEU A 56 7.44 -12.70 14.19
CA LEU A 56 6.88 -12.28 12.93
C LEU A 56 7.54 -13.10 11.80
N GLY A 57 6.91 -14.21 11.44
CA GLY A 57 7.23 -14.97 10.24
C GLY A 57 6.53 -14.40 9.01
N GLU A 58 6.76 -15.01 7.84
CA GLU A 58 6.13 -14.56 6.59
C GLU A 58 4.67 -14.97 6.42
N GLN A 59 4.28 -16.03 7.13
CA GLN A 59 2.93 -16.60 7.05
C GLN A 59 2.11 -16.26 8.28
N ALA A 60 2.76 -16.15 9.45
CA ALA A 60 2.07 -15.96 10.71
C ALA A 60 2.85 -15.02 11.64
N CYS A 61 2.07 -14.25 12.41
CA CYS A 61 2.54 -13.39 13.48
C CYS A 61 2.01 -13.93 14.81
N LEU A 62 2.92 -14.18 15.74
CA LEU A 62 2.58 -14.66 17.09
C LEU A 62 2.50 -13.47 18.04
N VAL A 63 1.33 -13.22 18.61
CA VAL A 63 1.07 -12.06 19.47
C VAL A 63 0.51 -12.49 20.82
N ARG A 64 1.12 -12.01 21.89
CA ARG A 64 0.59 -12.12 23.25
C ARG A 64 -0.34 -10.95 23.54
N VAL A 65 -1.64 -11.22 23.53
CA VAL A 65 -2.66 -10.22 23.84
C VAL A 65 -2.62 -9.90 25.34
N SER A 66 -2.93 -8.66 25.73
CA SER A 66 -2.69 -8.09 27.06
C SER A 66 -3.20 -8.87 28.28
N ASN A 67 -4.04 -9.90 28.11
CA ASN A 67 -4.58 -10.76 29.18
C ASN A 67 -4.66 -12.26 28.81
N GLY A 68 -3.89 -12.75 27.84
CA GLY A 68 -4.05 -14.10 27.32
C GLY A 68 -2.75 -14.81 26.92
N ASP A 69 -2.91 -16.06 26.50
CA ASP A 69 -1.86 -16.84 25.85
C ASP A 69 -1.49 -16.22 24.50
N ALA A 70 -0.34 -16.61 23.95
CA ALA A 70 0.06 -16.21 22.62
C ALA A 70 -0.92 -16.76 21.58
N GLN A 71 -1.42 -15.87 20.71
CA GLN A 71 -2.31 -16.19 19.60
C GLN A 71 -1.55 -15.99 18.28
N GLU A 72 -1.80 -16.90 17.34
CA GLU A 72 -1.22 -16.85 16.00
C GLU A 72 -2.22 -16.21 15.04
N PHE A 73 -1.76 -15.21 14.29
CA PHE A 73 -2.54 -14.51 13.27
C PHE A 73 -1.87 -14.69 11.92
N ALA A 74 -2.64 -15.00 10.89
CA ALA A 74 -2.10 -15.09 9.53
C ALA A 74 -1.68 -13.70 9.06
N VAL A 75 -0.48 -13.59 8.47
CA VAL A 75 0.07 -12.32 7.95
C VAL A 75 -0.76 -11.80 6.78
N GLU A 76 -1.50 -12.67 6.08
CA GLU A 76 -2.46 -12.26 5.05
C GLU A 76 -3.64 -11.44 5.58
N ASP A 77 -4.07 -11.72 6.82
CA ASP A 77 -5.18 -11.03 7.47
C ASP A 77 -4.76 -9.70 8.12
N ILE A 78 -3.46 -9.49 8.32
CA ILE A 78 -2.91 -8.28 8.97
C ILE A 78 -2.69 -7.21 7.91
N ALA A 79 -3.34 -6.07 8.06
CA ALA A 79 -3.12 -4.88 7.23
C ALA A 79 -1.87 -4.11 7.68
N ARG A 80 -1.69 -3.94 8.99
CA ARG A 80 -0.62 -3.12 9.55
C ARG A 80 -0.20 -3.59 10.94
N ILE A 81 1.10 -3.49 11.21
CA ILE A 81 1.69 -3.59 12.55
C ILE A 81 2.32 -2.25 12.87
N ALA A 82 1.81 -1.54 13.87
CA ALA A 82 2.38 -0.28 14.36
C ALA A 82 3.00 -0.49 15.74
N VAL A 83 4.29 -0.19 15.87
CA VAL A 83 5.00 -0.30 17.15
C VAL A 83 4.50 0.79 18.09
N LEU A 84 4.28 0.42 19.35
CA LEU A 84 3.82 1.34 20.41
C LEU A 84 4.97 1.81 21.31
N ASP A 85 6.15 1.20 21.16
CA ASP A 85 7.35 1.52 21.91
C ASP A 85 8.16 2.63 21.20
N GLU A 86 8.46 3.72 21.91
CA GLU A 86 9.35 4.76 21.40
C GLU A 86 10.83 4.41 21.65
N ALA A 87 11.66 4.53 20.62
CA ALA A 87 13.10 4.36 20.72
C ALA A 87 13.80 5.68 21.04
N THR A 88 14.89 5.61 21.82
CA THR A 88 15.77 6.76 22.00
C THR A 88 16.71 6.89 20.79
N LEU A 89 16.40 7.80 19.88
CA LEU A 89 17.16 7.95 18.64
C LEU A 89 18.37 8.87 18.81
N SER A 90 19.53 8.43 18.31
CA SER A 90 20.68 9.29 18.04
C SER A 90 20.32 10.34 16.97
N PRO A 91 21.03 11.50 16.87
CA PRO A 91 20.68 12.59 15.94
C PRO A 91 20.39 12.13 14.51
N PRO A 92 19.51 12.84 13.78
CA PRO A 92 19.01 12.34 12.53
C PRO A 92 20.14 12.14 11.52
N PRO A 93 20.14 11.01 10.79
CA PRO A 93 21.03 10.80 9.65
C PRO A 93 20.92 11.94 8.63
N GLN A 94 22.03 12.29 7.99
CA GLN A 94 22.11 13.41 7.04
C GLN A 94 22.21 12.97 5.58
N ILE A 95 22.61 11.71 5.37
CA ILE A 95 22.71 11.10 4.06
C ILE A 95 21.44 10.29 3.82
N GLU A 96 20.84 10.50 2.65
CA GLU A 96 19.68 9.73 2.20
C GLU A 96 20.03 9.00 0.91
N VAL A 97 19.67 7.73 0.84
CA VAL A 97 19.86 6.88 -0.32
C VAL A 97 18.51 6.39 -0.78
N ARG A 98 18.21 6.55 -2.06
CA ARG A 98 17.06 5.92 -2.68
C ARG A 98 17.51 4.74 -3.51
N CYS A 99 16.85 3.60 -3.34
CA CYS A 99 17.04 2.42 -4.16
C CYS A 99 16.14 2.46 -5.40
N VAL A 100 16.50 1.68 -6.42
CA VAL A 100 15.72 1.54 -7.67
C VAL A 100 14.32 0.96 -7.46
N ASP A 101 14.07 0.29 -6.33
CA ASP A 101 12.74 -0.16 -5.92
C ASP A 101 11.95 0.88 -5.12
N GLY A 102 12.50 2.09 -4.97
CA GLY A 102 11.89 3.17 -4.20
C GLY A 102 12.00 2.98 -2.68
N SER A 103 12.80 2.04 -2.20
CA SER A 103 13.21 2.03 -0.79
C SER A 103 14.11 3.23 -0.51
N THR A 104 14.02 3.80 0.69
CA THR A 104 14.90 4.86 1.17
C THR A 104 15.64 4.40 2.41
N LEU A 105 16.95 4.67 2.44
CA LEU A 105 17.83 4.37 3.56
C LEU A 105 18.48 5.66 4.04
N MET A 106 18.60 5.79 5.34
CA MET A 106 19.19 6.93 6.00
C MET A 106 20.52 6.53 6.65
N ALA A 107 21.56 7.32 6.40
CA ALA A 107 22.91 7.06 6.88
C ALA A 107 23.58 8.31 7.46
N ARG A 108 24.64 8.09 8.24
CA ARG A 108 25.54 9.14 8.72
C ARG A 108 26.79 9.26 7.87
N GLU A 109 27.27 8.11 7.42
CA GLU A 109 28.47 7.98 6.61
C GLU A 109 28.17 7.05 5.44
N ALA A 110 28.78 7.36 4.31
CA ALA A 110 28.64 6.60 3.10
C ALA A 110 29.95 6.65 2.31
N THR A 111 30.33 5.54 1.69
CA THR A 111 31.51 5.41 0.83
C THR A 111 31.21 4.42 -0.28
N ALA A 112 31.64 4.67 -1.52
CA ALA A 112 31.53 3.69 -2.59
C ALA A 112 32.89 3.24 -3.11
N GLN A 113 33.07 1.94 -3.23
CA GLN A 113 34.27 1.34 -3.79
C GLN A 113 33.92 0.14 -4.66
N GLY A 114 34.47 0.08 -5.87
CA GLY A 114 34.29 -1.06 -6.78
C GLY A 114 32.83 -1.30 -7.16
N GLY A 115 32.01 -0.26 -7.21
CA GLY A 115 30.58 -0.36 -7.48
C GLY A 115 29.71 -0.78 -6.30
N THR A 116 30.26 -0.84 -5.09
CA THR A 116 29.51 -1.13 -3.85
C THR A 116 29.51 0.10 -2.95
N LEU A 117 28.32 0.60 -2.63
CA LEU A 117 28.09 1.62 -1.61
C LEU A 117 27.98 0.95 -0.23
N LYS A 118 28.79 1.41 0.71
CA LYS A 118 28.70 1.05 2.12
C LYS A 118 28.11 2.21 2.91
N LEU A 119 27.08 1.92 3.69
CA LEU A 119 26.36 2.88 4.54
C LEU A 119 26.59 2.54 6.02
N THR A 120 26.85 3.58 6.82
CA THR A 120 27.04 3.44 8.28
C THR A 120 26.22 4.50 9.03
N GLY A 121 25.75 4.15 10.23
CA GLY A 121 25.12 5.10 11.15
C GLY A 121 23.59 4.99 11.31
N GLY A 122 22.97 3.99 10.68
CA GLY A 122 21.62 3.50 10.99
C GLY A 122 21.65 2.45 12.12
N SER A 123 20.90 1.34 11.97
CA SER A 123 20.95 0.14 12.83
C SER A 123 22.20 -0.72 12.64
N ALA A 124 22.78 -0.68 11.44
CA ALA A 124 23.83 -1.58 11.01
C ALA A 124 24.65 -0.97 9.86
N THR A 125 25.70 -1.67 9.46
CA THR A 125 26.38 -1.43 8.19
C THR A 125 25.58 -2.09 7.08
N VAL A 126 25.26 -1.36 6.01
CA VAL A 126 24.54 -1.87 4.83
C VAL A 126 25.43 -1.73 3.60
N GLU A 127 25.46 -2.76 2.77
CA GLU A 127 26.16 -2.75 1.48
C GLU A 127 25.16 -2.85 0.33
N LEU A 128 25.27 -1.92 -0.63
CA LEU A 128 24.40 -1.82 -1.79
C LEU A 128 25.26 -1.79 -3.05
N GLU A 129 25.06 -2.72 -3.97
CA GLU A 129 25.63 -2.60 -5.30
C GLU A 129 24.99 -1.42 -6.06
N SER A 130 25.77 -0.69 -6.85
CA SER A 130 25.35 0.51 -7.58
C SER A 130 24.10 0.29 -8.44
N ARG A 131 23.94 -0.91 -9.02
CA ARG A 131 22.74 -1.30 -9.77
C ARG A 131 21.43 -1.21 -8.97
N ASN A 132 21.49 -1.20 -7.65
CA ASN A 132 20.34 -1.12 -6.74
C ASN A 132 20.07 0.29 -6.22
N ILE A 133 20.91 1.27 -6.58
CA ILE A 133 20.90 2.63 -6.05
C ILE A 133 20.36 3.56 -7.13
N ASP A 134 19.28 4.27 -6.86
CA ASP A 134 18.76 5.32 -7.74
C ASP A 134 19.58 6.60 -7.57
N TRP A 135 19.71 7.08 -6.33
CA TRP A 135 20.56 8.20 -5.99
C TRP A 135 21.02 8.18 -4.54
N VAL A 136 22.08 8.93 -4.26
CA VAL A 136 22.63 9.22 -2.93
C VAL A 136 22.66 10.73 -2.75
N ARG A 137 21.97 11.24 -1.73
CA ARG A 137 21.99 12.65 -1.34
C ARG A 137 22.84 12.80 -0.09
N LEU A 138 23.93 13.55 -0.22
CA LEU A 138 24.93 13.74 0.85
C LEU A 138 24.63 14.95 1.72
N GLN A 139 23.78 15.86 1.26
CA GLN A 139 23.45 17.09 1.97
C GLN A 139 21.94 17.25 2.15
N ALA A 140 21.54 17.66 3.35
CA ALA A 140 20.14 17.99 3.63
C ALA A 140 19.67 19.15 2.75
N LEU A 141 18.47 19.03 2.19
CA LEU A 141 17.76 20.11 1.51
C LEU A 141 16.84 20.80 2.51
N PRO A 142 16.92 22.13 2.69
CA PRO A 142 15.93 22.86 3.48
C PRO A 142 14.54 22.69 2.85
N GLY A 143 13.54 22.35 3.67
CA GLY A 143 12.15 22.26 3.21
C GLY A 143 11.64 23.60 2.66
N GLU A 144 10.78 23.55 1.64
CA GLU A 144 10.22 24.72 0.94
C GLU A 144 11.28 25.71 0.42
N SER A 145 12.38 25.20 -0.15
CA SER A 145 13.44 26.01 -0.76
C SER A 145 13.49 25.87 -2.28
N GLN A 146 14.09 26.85 -2.96
CA GLN A 146 14.38 26.77 -4.40
C GLN A 146 15.27 25.57 -4.73
N LEU A 147 16.17 25.19 -3.81
CA LEU A 147 16.99 23.98 -3.93
C LEU A 147 16.13 22.71 -3.97
N ALA A 148 15.13 22.60 -3.09
CA ALA A 148 14.21 21.47 -3.08
C ALA A 148 13.38 21.37 -4.37
N ALA A 149 12.86 22.50 -4.87
CA ALA A 149 12.14 22.52 -6.15
C ALA A 149 13.03 22.13 -7.35
N THR A 150 14.28 22.63 -7.38
CA THR A 150 15.25 22.27 -8.42
C THR A 150 15.62 20.79 -8.36
N TRP A 151 15.77 20.25 -7.14
CA TRP A 151 16.01 18.82 -6.92
C TRP A 151 14.88 17.96 -7.48
N ASP A 152 13.63 18.30 -7.17
CA ASP A 152 12.46 17.57 -7.66
C ASP A 152 12.40 17.55 -9.20
N GLU A 153 12.74 18.67 -9.85
CA GLU A 153 12.85 18.75 -11.32
C GLU A 153 13.95 17.85 -11.88
N ILE A 154 15.14 17.84 -11.26
CA ILE A 154 16.26 17.00 -11.71
C ILE A 154 15.91 15.52 -11.61
N VAL A 155 15.34 15.06 -10.49
CA VAL A 155 15.03 13.63 -10.28
C VAL A 155 13.81 13.18 -11.09
N ALA A 156 12.86 14.09 -11.38
CA ALA A 156 11.74 13.79 -12.27
C ALA A 156 12.19 13.53 -13.72
N ASN A 157 13.27 14.19 -14.15
CA ASN A 157 13.86 14.00 -15.45
C ASN A 157 14.74 12.73 -15.43
N ARG A 158 14.21 11.64 -15.98
CA ARG A 158 14.93 10.36 -16.04
C ARG A 158 16.32 10.57 -16.68
N PRO A 159 17.42 10.36 -15.93
CA PRO A 159 18.76 10.60 -16.44
C PRO A 159 19.09 9.67 -17.60
N THR A 160 19.93 10.12 -18.53
CA THR A 160 20.44 9.29 -19.64
C THR A 160 21.91 8.87 -19.46
N ALA A 161 22.55 9.40 -18.43
CA ALA A 161 23.90 9.10 -17.94
C ALA A 161 23.94 9.33 -16.42
N ASP A 162 25.02 8.94 -15.74
CA ASP A 162 25.14 9.29 -14.32
C ASP A 162 25.23 10.81 -14.15
N ILE A 163 24.73 11.33 -13.03
CA ILE A 163 24.74 12.77 -12.75
C ILE A 163 25.42 13.02 -11.40
N LEU A 164 26.45 13.87 -11.43
CA LEU A 164 27.01 14.50 -10.23
C LEU A 164 26.35 15.87 -10.05
N ILE A 165 25.65 16.06 -8.94
CA ILE A 165 25.00 17.34 -8.62
C ILE A 165 25.87 18.07 -7.59
N VAL A 166 26.36 19.24 -7.97
CA VAL A 166 27.19 20.08 -7.08
C VAL A 166 26.40 21.29 -6.59
N ARG A 167 26.61 21.66 -5.32
CA ARG A 167 26.14 22.92 -4.77
C ARG A 167 27.10 24.04 -5.15
N ARG A 168 26.58 25.09 -5.80
CA ARG A 168 27.38 26.27 -6.18
C ARG A 168 26.66 27.54 -5.78
N GLU A 169 27.37 28.44 -5.10
CA GLU A 169 26.91 29.79 -4.87
C GLU A 169 27.05 30.63 -6.15
N THR A 170 25.96 31.26 -6.58
CA THR A 170 25.92 32.18 -7.73
C THR A 170 25.09 33.39 -7.31
N ASP A 171 25.68 34.59 -7.38
CA ASP A 171 25.03 35.85 -6.99
C ASP A 171 24.48 35.87 -5.55
N GLY A 172 25.14 35.17 -4.61
CA GLY A 172 24.73 35.07 -3.21
C GLY A 172 23.62 34.03 -2.94
N GLU A 173 23.19 33.30 -3.97
CA GLU A 173 22.20 32.22 -3.86
C GLU A 173 22.87 30.87 -4.11
N MET A 174 22.57 29.88 -3.26
CA MET A 174 22.98 28.51 -3.49
C MET A 174 22.09 27.87 -4.57
N ARG A 175 22.72 27.23 -5.56
CA ARG A 175 22.04 26.52 -6.66
C ARG A 175 22.60 25.11 -6.83
N LEU A 176 21.75 24.21 -7.32
CA LEU A 176 22.14 22.87 -7.76
C LEU A 176 22.59 22.93 -9.22
N ASN A 177 23.76 22.37 -9.51
CA ASN A 177 24.29 22.29 -10.86
C ASN A 177 24.53 20.81 -11.23
N PRO A 178 23.65 20.18 -12.02
CA PRO A 178 23.84 18.81 -12.48
C PRO A 178 24.93 18.73 -13.55
N VAL A 179 25.79 17.72 -13.47
CA VAL A 179 26.84 17.44 -14.45
C VAL A 179 26.73 15.97 -14.85
N GLU A 180 26.47 15.71 -16.13
CA GLU A 180 26.39 14.36 -16.69
C GLU A 180 27.79 13.76 -16.90
N GLY A 181 27.97 12.48 -16.58
CA GLY A 181 29.24 11.78 -16.73
C GLY A 181 29.16 10.34 -16.23
N VAL A 182 30.26 9.84 -15.67
CA VAL A 182 30.33 8.50 -15.05
C VAL A 182 30.80 8.64 -13.61
N LEU A 183 30.01 8.10 -12.68
CA LEU A 183 30.35 8.07 -11.25
C LEU A 183 31.38 6.96 -10.98
N GLY A 184 32.46 7.33 -10.30
CA GLY A 184 33.50 6.41 -9.83
C GLY A 184 33.40 6.13 -8.33
N ASP A 185 34.53 5.66 -7.78
CA ASP A 185 34.69 5.46 -6.33
C ASP A 185 34.63 6.80 -5.58
N TRP A 186 34.20 6.77 -4.33
CA TRP A 186 34.16 7.96 -3.49
C TRP A 186 34.17 7.62 -1.99
N ASP A 187 34.70 8.53 -1.19
CA ASP A 187 34.82 8.38 0.25
C ASP A 187 34.28 9.62 1.00
N GLY A 188 34.69 9.85 2.24
CA GLY A 188 34.27 11.01 3.02
C GLY A 188 34.89 12.34 2.56
N GLU A 189 35.85 12.32 1.63
CA GLU A 189 36.62 13.49 1.20
C GLU A 189 36.41 13.83 -0.28
N GLN A 190 36.47 12.83 -1.17
CA GLN A 190 36.46 13.05 -2.62
C GLN A 190 35.50 12.10 -3.35
N VAL A 191 34.94 12.60 -4.45
CA VAL A 191 34.23 11.81 -5.45
C VAL A 191 35.04 11.78 -6.74
N HIS A 192 35.43 10.58 -7.19
CA HIS A 192 36.05 10.39 -8.49
C HIS A 192 34.97 10.42 -9.57
N PHE A 193 35.09 11.33 -10.53
CA PHE A 193 34.08 11.55 -11.56
C PHE A 193 34.73 11.67 -12.94
N LYS A 194 34.17 10.98 -13.94
CA LYS A 194 34.65 11.08 -15.31
C LYS A 194 33.71 11.96 -16.14
N PHE A 195 34.27 13.04 -16.68
CA PHE A 195 33.58 14.02 -17.51
C PHE A 195 34.38 14.26 -18.78
N ASP A 196 33.77 14.10 -19.95
CA ASP A 196 34.41 14.35 -21.26
C ASP A 196 35.78 13.65 -21.39
N GLU A 197 35.80 12.35 -21.11
CA GLU A 197 36.99 11.48 -21.06
C GLU A 197 38.06 11.81 -19.99
N SER A 198 37.89 12.91 -19.26
CA SER A 198 38.80 13.34 -18.19
C SER A 198 38.32 12.88 -16.82
N GLU A 199 39.24 12.43 -15.97
CA GLU A 199 38.97 12.13 -14.57
C GLU A 199 39.16 13.39 -13.72
N ILE A 200 38.19 13.67 -12.85
CA ILE A 200 38.13 14.85 -12.00
C ILE A 200 37.78 14.39 -10.58
N ASP A 201 38.55 14.87 -9.60
CA ASP A 201 38.25 14.68 -8.19
C ASP A 201 37.44 15.86 -7.67
N VAL A 202 36.24 15.58 -7.15
CA VAL A 202 35.33 16.60 -6.63
C VAL A 202 35.21 16.44 -5.12
N PRO A 203 35.55 17.47 -4.31
CA PRO A 203 35.41 17.38 -2.86
C PRO A 203 33.97 17.12 -2.45
N VAL A 204 33.73 16.13 -1.59
CA VAL A 204 32.41 15.71 -1.10
C VAL A 204 31.62 16.87 -0.51
N ALA A 205 32.31 17.81 0.17
CA ALA A 205 31.69 19.02 0.70
C ALA A 205 30.98 19.91 -0.36
N ARG A 206 31.37 19.79 -1.63
CA ARG A 206 30.73 20.50 -2.77
C ARG A 206 29.64 19.68 -3.45
N VAL A 207 29.57 18.38 -3.19
CA VAL A 207 28.62 17.46 -3.80
C VAL A 207 27.32 17.50 -3.01
N ASP A 208 26.22 17.79 -3.68
CA ASP A 208 24.88 17.64 -3.13
C ASP A 208 24.44 16.18 -3.18
N SER A 209 24.48 15.62 -4.39
CA SER A 209 23.88 14.33 -4.70
C SER A 209 24.57 13.63 -5.88
N LEU A 210 24.46 12.31 -5.90
CA LEU A 210 24.97 11.38 -6.90
C LEU A 210 23.77 10.61 -7.46
N VAL A 211 23.48 10.74 -8.74
CA VAL A 211 22.35 10.05 -9.39
C VAL A 211 22.90 9.00 -10.36
N TYR A 212 22.48 7.76 -10.20
CA TYR A 212 22.95 6.63 -11.00
C TYR A 212 22.00 6.38 -12.17
N TYR A 213 22.57 6.21 -13.36
CA TYR A 213 21.79 5.82 -14.52
C TYR A 213 21.47 4.32 -14.50
N HIS A 214 20.22 3.99 -14.82
CA HIS A 214 19.78 2.62 -15.03
C HIS A 214 19.10 2.47 -16.39
N PRO A 215 19.52 1.51 -17.23
CA PRO A 215 18.77 1.20 -18.44
C PRO A 215 17.36 0.69 -18.08
N PRO A 216 16.32 1.07 -18.84
CA PRO A 216 14.97 0.62 -18.58
C PRO A 216 14.84 -0.90 -18.77
N GLY A 217 13.89 -1.51 -18.09
CA GLY A 217 13.51 -2.91 -18.29
C GLY A 217 13.86 -3.88 -17.16
N ARG A 218 14.51 -3.40 -16.08
CA ARG A 218 14.64 -4.19 -14.85
C ARG A 218 13.25 -4.45 -14.26
N ARG A 219 12.91 -5.73 -14.10
CA ARG A 219 11.69 -6.14 -13.38
C ARG A 219 12.04 -6.39 -11.92
N LEU A 220 11.25 -5.81 -11.03
CA LEU A 220 11.37 -5.99 -9.59
C LEU A 220 10.46 -7.13 -9.12
N SER A 221 10.77 -7.69 -7.96
CA SER A 221 9.91 -8.71 -7.33
C SER A 221 8.62 -8.09 -6.82
N GLU A 222 7.63 -8.90 -6.53
CA GLU A 222 6.37 -8.44 -5.93
C GLU A 222 6.60 -7.77 -4.56
N LEU A 223 5.86 -6.69 -4.30
CA LEU A 223 5.82 -6.02 -3.00
C LEU A 223 4.92 -6.81 -2.05
N ARG A 224 5.46 -7.25 -0.92
CA ARG A 224 4.68 -7.93 0.13
C ARG A 224 4.43 -7.05 1.36
N GLY A 225 5.12 -5.92 1.46
CA GLY A 225 4.87 -4.90 2.48
C GLY A 225 5.89 -3.78 2.44
N VAL A 226 5.67 -2.77 3.26
CA VAL A 226 6.57 -1.64 3.48
C VAL A 226 6.93 -1.56 4.95
N VAL A 227 8.22 -1.56 5.24
CA VAL A 227 8.73 -1.40 6.60
C VAL A 227 9.22 0.03 6.75
N THR A 228 8.77 0.72 7.78
CA THR A 228 9.26 2.04 8.17
C THR A 228 10.01 1.91 9.49
N THR A 229 11.13 2.62 9.60
CA THR A 229 11.89 2.70 10.86
C THR A 229 11.67 4.04 11.54
N GLN A 230 11.90 4.09 12.85
CA GLN A 230 11.85 5.34 13.61
C GLN A 230 12.94 6.33 13.16
N ARG A 231 13.93 5.89 12.36
CA ARG A 231 14.96 6.75 11.76
C ARG A 231 14.55 7.35 10.40
N GLY A 232 13.36 7.02 9.89
CA GLY A 232 12.86 7.49 8.61
C GLY A 232 13.24 6.63 7.41
N ASP A 233 13.86 5.46 7.63
CA ASP A 233 14.05 4.50 6.55
C ASP A 233 12.69 3.96 6.09
N ARG A 234 12.57 3.65 4.79
CA ARG A 234 11.39 3.05 4.21
C ARG A 234 11.79 1.94 3.25
N TYR A 235 11.52 0.70 3.61
CA TYR A 235 11.93 -0.49 2.85
C TYR A 235 10.74 -1.10 2.11
N GLN A 236 10.85 -1.24 0.79
CA GLN A 236 9.89 -1.98 -0.03
C GLN A 236 10.27 -3.45 -0.05
N ILE A 237 9.60 -4.27 0.76
CA ILE A 237 10.05 -5.64 1.05
C ILE A 237 9.26 -6.68 0.25
N ARG A 238 9.96 -7.73 -0.18
CA ARG A 238 9.37 -8.91 -0.82
C ARG A 238 9.31 -10.13 0.10
N SER A 239 10.13 -10.16 1.15
CA SER A 239 10.29 -11.31 2.04
C SER A 239 11.00 -10.85 3.32
N TRP A 240 10.85 -11.60 4.42
CA TRP A 240 11.57 -11.34 5.66
C TRP A 240 11.75 -12.61 6.49
N GLU A 241 12.85 -12.66 7.23
CA GLU A 241 13.17 -13.78 8.11
C GLU A 241 13.37 -13.27 9.55
N PRO A 242 12.67 -13.82 10.54
CA PRO A 242 12.85 -13.42 11.93
C PRO A 242 14.26 -13.75 12.42
N LYS A 243 14.87 -12.82 13.15
CA LYS A 243 16.14 -12.96 13.86
C LYS A 243 15.91 -12.72 15.36
N VAL A 244 16.94 -12.99 16.16
CA VAL A 244 16.86 -12.81 17.63
C VAL A 244 16.65 -11.33 18.00
N GLU A 245 17.42 -10.43 17.36
CA GLU A 245 17.44 -8.99 17.68
C GLU A 245 16.65 -8.14 16.67
N GLY A 246 15.92 -8.77 15.76
CA GLY A 246 15.22 -8.08 14.68
C GLY A 246 14.68 -9.03 13.62
N PHE A 247 14.70 -8.58 12.39
CA PHE A 247 14.38 -9.40 11.23
C PHE A 247 15.26 -8.98 10.06
N GLN A 248 15.63 -9.96 9.23
CA GLN A 248 16.26 -9.68 7.96
C GLN A 248 15.17 -9.48 6.92
N VAL A 249 15.10 -8.30 6.31
CA VAL A 249 14.22 -8.08 5.16
C VAL A 249 14.98 -8.29 3.88
N THR A 250 14.27 -8.73 2.85
CA THR A 250 14.76 -8.64 1.48
C THR A 250 13.89 -7.65 0.72
N LEU A 251 14.53 -6.65 0.11
CA LEU A 251 13.88 -5.62 -0.70
C LEU A 251 13.39 -6.20 -2.03
N GLN A 252 12.49 -5.51 -2.73
CA GLN A 252 12.03 -5.91 -4.07
C GLN A 252 13.17 -5.99 -5.09
N SER A 253 14.22 -5.17 -4.91
CA SER A 253 15.46 -5.21 -5.69
C SER A 253 16.30 -6.47 -5.45
N GLY A 254 16.08 -7.18 -4.35
CA GLY A 254 16.81 -8.38 -3.91
C GLY A 254 17.91 -8.13 -2.88
N VAL A 255 18.12 -6.88 -2.47
CA VAL A 255 19.02 -6.52 -1.38
C VAL A 255 18.48 -7.06 -0.05
N SER A 256 19.34 -7.63 0.79
CA SER A 256 18.97 -8.05 2.14
C SER A 256 19.61 -7.17 3.19
N LEU A 257 18.84 -6.77 4.21
CA LEU A 257 19.31 -5.91 5.30
C LEU A 257 18.64 -6.29 6.62
N ASP A 258 19.33 -6.02 7.72
CA ASP A 258 18.84 -6.34 9.07
C ASP A 258 18.17 -5.12 9.70
N VAL A 259 16.95 -5.32 10.17
CA VAL A 259 16.13 -4.33 10.88
C VAL A 259 15.98 -4.76 12.33
N PRO A 260 16.66 -4.10 13.28
CA PRO A 260 16.47 -4.36 14.70
C PRO A 260 15.05 -4.01 15.14
N TRP A 261 14.51 -4.78 16.10
CA TRP A 261 13.16 -4.53 16.63
C TRP A 261 13.02 -3.12 17.22
N GLU A 262 14.07 -2.63 17.87
CA GLU A 262 14.11 -1.29 18.48
C GLU A 262 14.02 -0.14 17.47
N LEU A 263 14.33 -0.36 16.19
CA LEU A 263 14.19 0.68 15.18
C LEU A 263 12.89 0.56 14.40
N LEU A 264 12.14 -0.53 14.56
CA LEU A 264 10.88 -0.70 13.87
C LEU A 264 9.88 0.37 14.33
N ASP A 265 9.25 1.02 13.36
CA ASP A 265 8.13 1.92 13.58
C ASP A 265 6.84 1.25 13.12
N GLN A 266 6.82 0.83 11.84
CA GLN A 266 5.62 0.25 11.24
C GLN A 266 5.96 -0.79 10.19
N ILE A 267 5.09 -1.77 10.03
CA ILE A 267 5.00 -2.62 8.84
C ILE A 267 3.61 -2.46 8.24
N ASP A 268 3.56 -2.01 6.99
CA ASP A 268 2.33 -1.91 6.19
C ASP A 268 2.28 -3.08 5.19
N PHE A 269 1.35 -4.01 5.39
CA PHE A 269 1.10 -5.14 4.50
C PHE A 269 -0.01 -4.86 3.49
N GLU A 270 -0.72 -3.73 3.61
CA GLU A 270 -1.63 -3.26 2.56
C GLU A 270 -0.85 -2.87 1.31
N ALA A 271 0.35 -2.31 1.49
CA ALA A 271 1.24 -1.93 0.40
C ALA A 271 1.53 -3.12 -0.54
N GLY A 272 1.00 -3.05 -1.75
CA GLY A 272 1.15 -4.09 -2.78
C GLY A 272 0.08 -5.18 -2.77
N ARG A 273 -0.76 -5.26 -1.72
CA ARG A 273 -1.90 -6.18 -1.61
C ARG A 273 -3.25 -5.49 -1.76
N VAL A 274 -3.30 -4.20 -1.46
CA VAL A 274 -4.52 -3.39 -1.48
C VAL A 274 -4.30 -2.21 -2.42
N GLN A 275 -5.19 -2.03 -3.39
CA GLN A 275 -5.24 -0.86 -4.25
C GLN A 275 -6.61 -0.21 -4.15
N SER A 276 -6.69 1.02 -3.64
CA SER A 276 -7.95 1.75 -3.63
C SER A 276 -8.33 2.17 -5.05
N LEU A 277 -9.60 2.00 -5.44
CA LEU A 277 -10.11 2.56 -6.70
C LEU A 277 -10.11 4.09 -6.70
N VAL A 278 -10.07 4.73 -5.52
CA VAL A 278 -10.00 6.19 -5.41
C VAL A 278 -8.67 6.73 -5.96
N ASP A 279 -7.59 5.97 -5.78
CA ASP A 279 -6.24 6.34 -6.23
C ASP A 279 -5.97 5.92 -7.68
N LEU A 280 -6.85 5.12 -8.28
CA LEU A 280 -6.75 4.78 -9.70
C LEU A 280 -7.36 5.89 -10.53
N GLU A 281 -6.63 6.29 -11.58
CA GLU A 281 -7.19 7.20 -12.56
C GLU A 281 -8.10 6.41 -13.52
N PRO A 282 -9.38 6.78 -13.64
CA PRO A 282 -10.27 6.12 -14.57
C PRO A 282 -9.85 6.40 -16.02
N THR A 283 -9.94 5.37 -16.85
CA THR A 283 -9.77 5.49 -18.31
C THR A 283 -10.98 6.15 -18.99
N THR A 284 -12.14 6.14 -18.34
CA THR A 284 -13.36 6.81 -18.80
C THR A 284 -14.17 7.26 -17.60
N LEU A 285 -14.68 8.49 -17.66
CA LEU A 285 -15.64 9.04 -16.72
C LEU A 285 -16.70 9.79 -17.54
N ASP A 286 -17.85 9.15 -17.74
CA ASP A 286 -18.99 9.74 -18.43
C ASP A 286 -20.06 10.09 -17.40
N TRP A 287 -20.70 11.24 -17.57
CA TRP A 287 -21.89 11.61 -16.80
C TRP A 287 -22.92 12.30 -17.68
N THR A 288 -24.18 11.89 -17.53
CA THR A 288 -25.30 12.50 -18.25
C THR A 288 -26.30 13.09 -17.25
N PRO A 289 -26.43 14.43 -17.15
CA PRO A 289 -27.42 15.03 -16.27
C PRO A 289 -28.84 14.69 -16.74
N PHE A 290 -29.80 14.66 -15.81
CA PHE A 290 -31.20 14.40 -16.13
C PHE A 290 -31.82 15.47 -17.04
N LEU A 291 -31.45 16.73 -16.84
CA LEU A 291 -31.81 17.84 -17.72
C LEU A 291 -30.61 18.22 -18.58
N GLU A 292 -30.78 18.16 -19.90
CA GLU A 292 -29.74 18.56 -20.85
C GLU A 292 -29.35 20.04 -20.65
N PRO A 293 -28.05 20.34 -20.42
CA PRO A 293 -27.62 21.70 -20.23
C PRO A 293 -27.68 22.46 -21.57
N THR A 294 -28.17 23.70 -21.52
CA THR A 294 -28.07 24.62 -22.66
C THR A 294 -26.61 24.96 -22.93
N GLY A 295 -26.10 24.61 -24.12
CA GLY A 295 -24.72 24.91 -24.53
C GLY A 295 -23.94 23.77 -25.21
N GLY A 296 -24.56 22.62 -25.46
CA GLY A 296 -23.95 21.54 -26.25
C GLY A 296 -22.84 20.76 -25.52
N ALA A 297 -22.09 19.95 -26.28
CA ALA A 297 -21.16 18.94 -25.74
C ALA A 297 -20.00 19.52 -24.91
N GLU A 298 -19.46 20.68 -25.26
CA GLU A 298 -18.35 21.30 -24.51
C GLU A 298 -18.75 21.69 -23.09
N ARG A 299 -19.96 22.25 -22.93
CA ARG A 299 -20.48 22.57 -21.59
C ARG A 299 -20.77 21.32 -20.78
N LEU A 300 -21.27 20.26 -21.41
CA LEU A 300 -21.50 18.98 -20.76
C LEU A 300 -20.19 18.35 -20.26
N ALA A 301 -19.10 18.44 -21.04
CA ALA A 301 -17.79 17.96 -20.62
C ALA A 301 -17.27 18.72 -19.39
N LEU A 302 -17.39 20.06 -19.35
CA LEU A 302 -17.02 20.86 -18.18
C LEU A 302 -17.85 20.51 -16.94
N LEU A 303 -19.17 20.32 -17.10
CA LEU A 303 -20.05 19.93 -15.99
C LEU A 303 -19.75 18.51 -15.50
N THR A 304 -19.36 17.59 -16.38
CA THR A 304 -18.94 16.23 -16.01
C THR A 304 -17.72 16.27 -15.09
N THR A 305 -16.68 17.01 -15.47
CA THR A 305 -15.46 17.17 -14.66
C THR A 305 -15.75 17.80 -13.29
N LEU A 306 -16.75 18.68 -13.19
CA LEU A 306 -17.06 19.42 -11.97
C LEU A 306 -18.08 18.72 -11.05
N PHE A 307 -18.94 17.84 -11.56
CA PHE A 307 -20.12 17.39 -10.82
C PHE A 307 -20.38 15.87 -10.83
N ALA A 308 -19.67 15.09 -11.64
CA ALA A 308 -19.91 13.65 -11.77
C ALA A 308 -19.38 12.84 -10.57
N LEU A 309 -18.20 13.21 -10.08
CA LEU A 309 -17.42 12.42 -9.14
C LEU A 309 -16.69 13.32 -8.15
N GLU A 310 -16.83 13.03 -6.86
CA GLU A 310 -15.96 13.57 -5.81
C GLU A 310 -15.15 12.44 -5.19
N ARG A 311 -13.91 12.71 -4.79
CA ARG A 311 -13.01 11.74 -4.14
C ARG A 311 -12.83 12.14 -2.68
N ASN A 312 -12.97 11.17 -1.77
CA ASN A 312 -12.80 11.32 -0.31
C ASN A 312 -13.72 12.34 0.38
N GLN A 313 -14.70 12.88 -0.35
CA GLN A 313 -15.69 13.82 0.18
C GLN A 313 -17.01 13.67 -0.57
N SER A 314 -18.09 14.13 0.05
CA SER A 314 -19.40 14.30 -0.58
C SER A 314 -19.44 15.53 -1.48
N PHE A 315 -20.48 15.65 -2.32
CA PHE A 315 -20.76 16.85 -3.12
C PHE A 315 -21.03 18.13 -2.30
N SER A 316 -21.10 18.03 -0.97
CA SER A 316 -21.21 19.19 -0.07
C SER A 316 -19.89 19.61 0.57
N GLY A 317 -18.78 18.94 0.22
CA GLY A 317 -17.47 19.14 0.85
C GLY A 317 -17.34 18.55 2.26
N LYS A 318 -18.33 17.78 2.71
CA LYS A 318 -18.28 17.02 3.98
C LYS A 318 -17.67 15.64 3.76
N PRO A 319 -17.17 14.97 4.82
CA PRO A 319 -16.75 13.57 4.76
C PRO A 319 -17.82 12.65 4.18
N LEU A 320 -17.39 11.55 3.57
CA LEU A 320 -18.30 10.50 3.12
C LEU A 320 -18.94 9.81 4.32
N THR A 321 -20.24 9.56 4.25
CA THR A 321 -20.98 8.90 5.32
C THR A 321 -21.96 7.88 4.77
N LEU A 322 -22.23 6.83 5.55
CA LEU A 322 -23.29 5.85 5.27
C LEU A 322 -24.15 5.64 6.51
N PHE A 323 -25.44 5.37 6.30
CA PHE A 323 -26.39 5.08 7.35
C PHE A 323 -26.65 3.58 7.48
N SER A 324 -26.81 3.10 8.71
CA SER A 324 -27.24 1.74 9.07
C SER A 324 -28.29 1.81 10.18
N ALA A 325 -29.43 1.15 9.98
CA ALA A 325 -30.52 1.10 10.95
C ALA A 325 -30.16 0.27 12.17
N SER A 326 -29.42 -0.83 11.96
CA SER A 326 -28.86 -1.72 12.99
C SER A 326 -27.58 -1.18 13.64
N GLY A 327 -26.95 -0.16 13.02
CA GLY A 327 -25.74 0.49 13.50
C GLY A 327 -24.46 -0.21 13.05
N PHE A 328 -23.33 0.49 13.13
CA PHE A 328 -22.03 -0.05 12.71
C PHE A 328 -21.29 -0.69 13.90
N GLN A 329 -20.82 -1.94 13.72
CA GLN A 329 -19.88 -2.65 14.62
C GLN A 329 -20.23 -2.58 16.12
N GLY A 330 -21.52 -2.55 16.47
CA GLY A 330 -21.97 -2.54 17.86
C GLY A 330 -21.73 -1.24 18.63
N THR A 331 -21.32 -0.14 17.97
CA THR A 331 -21.15 1.18 18.63
C THR A 331 -22.50 1.85 18.92
N GLY A 332 -23.56 1.43 18.24
CA GLY A 332 -24.88 2.06 18.29
C GLY A 332 -25.01 3.28 17.37
N ASP A 333 -23.91 3.73 16.75
CA ASP A 333 -23.94 4.81 15.78
C ASP A 333 -24.62 4.36 14.49
N ARG A 334 -25.63 5.12 14.09
CA ARG A 334 -26.41 4.84 12.87
C ARG A 334 -25.80 5.46 11.63
N VAL A 335 -24.78 6.30 11.78
CA VAL A 335 -24.04 6.91 10.68
C VAL A 335 -22.56 6.70 10.91
N ARG A 336 -21.86 6.12 9.93
CA ARG A 336 -20.40 5.96 9.96
C ARG A 336 -19.76 6.93 8.99
N VAL A 337 -18.69 7.56 9.43
CA VAL A 337 -17.83 8.43 8.62
C VAL A 337 -16.72 7.60 7.99
N TYR A 338 -16.42 7.88 6.72
CA TYR A 338 -15.36 7.25 5.95
C TYR A 338 -14.42 8.34 5.43
N SER A 339 -13.12 8.12 5.61
CA SER A 339 -12.07 9.01 5.12
C SER A 339 -11.76 8.78 3.64
N ARG A 340 -12.11 7.61 3.10
CA ARG A 340 -11.80 7.22 1.73
C ARG A 340 -13.01 6.69 0.98
N GLY A 341 -13.20 7.16 -0.24
CA GLY A 341 -14.26 6.68 -1.13
C GLY A 341 -14.56 7.63 -2.29
N LEU A 342 -15.66 7.35 -2.98
CA LEU A 342 -16.15 8.10 -4.13
C LEU A 342 -17.59 8.56 -3.85
N ALA A 343 -17.91 9.83 -4.12
CA ALA A 343 -19.30 10.27 -4.27
C ALA A 343 -19.65 10.37 -5.75
N MET A 344 -20.74 9.73 -6.15
CA MET A 344 -21.18 9.62 -7.54
C MET A 344 -22.64 10.05 -7.66
N ARG A 345 -23.01 10.59 -8.82
CA ARG A 345 -24.43 10.84 -9.18
C ARG A 345 -24.98 9.71 -10.04
N SER A 346 -26.30 9.63 -10.18
CA SER A 346 -26.89 8.79 -11.21
C SER A 346 -26.53 9.26 -12.62
N GLN A 347 -26.61 8.31 -13.55
CA GLN A 347 -26.04 8.33 -14.89
C GLN A 347 -24.55 8.63 -14.91
N THR A 348 -23.80 8.04 -13.98
CA THR A 348 -22.34 8.07 -14.01
C THR A 348 -21.80 6.72 -14.47
N ARG A 349 -20.86 6.74 -15.41
CA ARG A 349 -20.13 5.56 -15.86
C ARG A 349 -18.64 5.77 -15.67
N ILE A 350 -18.01 4.89 -14.90
CA ILE A 350 -16.58 4.93 -14.60
C ILE A 350 -15.94 3.64 -15.12
N VAL A 351 -14.85 3.77 -15.86
CA VAL A 351 -14.10 2.62 -16.37
C VAL A 351 -12.67 2.68 -15.87
N TYR A 352 -12.26 1.65 -15.13
CA TYR A 352 -10.89 1.47 -14.67
C TYR A 352 -10.18 0.38 -15.46
N ARG A 353 -8.88 0.61 -15.70
CA ARG A 353 -7.95 -0.48 -15.99
C ARG A 353 -7.44 -1.01 -14.66
N LEU A 354 -7.71 -2.28 -14.37
CA LEU A 354 -7.21 -2.89 -13.15
C LEU A 354 -5.73 -3.26 -13.32
N PRO A 355 -4.89 -3.06 -12.29
CA PRO A 355 -3.56 -3.66 -12.27
C PRO A 355 -3.67 -5.19 -12.19
N ASP A 356 -2.66 -5.88 -12.70
CA ASP A 356 -2.62 -7.34 -12.67
C ASP A 356 -2.46 -7.87 -11.23
N GLY A 357 -3.00 -9.07 -10.97
CA GLY A 357 -2.76 -9.83 -9.75
C GLY A 357 -3.69 -9.55 -8.57
N PHE A 358 -4.77 -8.78 -8.75
CA PHE A 358 -5.81 -8.61 -7.75
C PHE A 358 -6.96 -9.61 -7.97
N GLU A 359 -7.54 -10.11 -6.88
CA GLU A 359 -8.54 -11.19 -6.92
C GLU A 359 -9.93 -10.74 -6.48
N ARG A 360 -10.02 -9.70 -5.63
CA ARG A 360 -11.27 -9.26 -5.00
C ARG A 360 -11.46 -7.76 -5.14
N LEU A 361 -12.71 -7.32 -5.33
CA LEU A 361 -13.13 -5.94 -5.19
C LEU A 361 -14.12 -5.84 -4.02
N VAL A 362 -13.71 -5.12 -2.99
CA VAL A 362 -14.50 -4.88 -1.79
C VAL A 362 -14.84 -3.41 -1.61
N GLY A 363 -15.90 -3.13 -0.87
CA GLY A 363 -16.27 -1.77 -0.44
C GLY A 363 -17.71 -1.73 0.04
N VAL A 364 -18.19 -0.54 0.41
CA VAL A 364 -19.57 -0.37 0.90
C VAL A 364 -20.26 0.75 0.12
N LEU A 365 -21.42 0.45 -0.44
CA LEU A 365 -22.26 1.37 -1.20
C LEU A 365 -23.48 1.79 -0.39
N GLY A 366 -23.91 3.03 -0.59
CA GLY A 366 -25.22 3.49 -0.14
C GLY A 366 -25.50 4.92 -0.58
N ILE A 367 -26.72 5.38 -0.29
CA ILE A 367 -27.12 6.77 -0.54
C ILE A 367 -26.61 7.67 0.59
N ASP A 368 -26.10 8.84 0.21
CA ASP A 368 -25.69 9.92 1.11
C ASP A 368 -26.78 10.19 2.17
N PRO A 369 -26.49 10.03 3.47
CA PRO A 369 -27.43 10.32 4.55
C PRO A 369 -28.07 11.71 4.49
N ASP A 370 -27.38 12.71 3.93
CA ASP A 370 -27.87 14.10 3.83
C ASP A 370 -29.09 14.26 2.89
N VAL A 371 -29.34 13.29 2.00
CA VAL A 371 -30.48 13.32 1.06
C VAL A 371 -31.58 12.31 1.39
N ARG A 372 -31.41 11.50 2.44
CA ARG A 372 -32.43 10.53 2.87
C ARG A 372 -33.76 11.23 3.21
N PRO A 373 -34.92 10.59 2.94
CA PRO A 373 -35.08 9.25 2.37
C PRO A 373 -35.06 9.22 0.83
N ARG A 374 -34.62 10.30 0.16
CA ARG A 374 -34.56 10.40 -1.31
C ARG A 374 -33.31 9.73 -1.86
N GLY A 375 -33.26 9.58 -3.18
CA GLY A 375 -32.25 8.82 -3.90
C GLY A 375 -32.76 7.44 -4.26
N ASP A 376 -32.70 7.10 -5.53
CA ASP A 376 -33.09 5.81 -6.07
C ASP A 376 -32.29 5.54 -7.34
N VAL A 377 -31.33 4.62 -7.25
CA VAL A 377 -30.39 4.34 -8.35
C VAL A 377 -30.31 2.86 -8.65
N THR A 378 -30.01 2.56 -9.91
CA THR A 378 -29.49 1.25 -10.31
C THR A 378 -27.97 1.28 -10.27
N VAL A 379 -27.35 0.17 -9.90
CA VAL A 379 -25.89 0.04 -9.88
C VAL A 379 -25.48 -1.25 -10.57
N SER A 380 -24.53 -1.15 -11.50
CA SER A 380 -23.93 -2.30 -12.19
C SER A 380 -22.41 -2.23 -12.09
N ILE A 381 -21.79 -3.33 -11.64
CA ILE A 381 -20.34 -3.51 -11.61
C ILE A 381 -20.01 -4.65 -12.57
N ARG A 382 -19.21 -4.36 -13.60
CA ARG A 382 -18.87 -5.30 -14.67
C ARG A 382 -17.36 -5.46 -14.83
N GLY A 383 -16.90 -6.68 -15.03
CA GLY A 383 -15.51 -7.02 -15.36
C GLY A 383 -15.43 -7.54 -16.78
N ASP A 384 -14.65 -6.89 -17.64
CA ASP A 384 -14.51 -7.23 -19.06
C ASP A 384 -15.85 -7.46 -19.80
N GLY A 385 -16.87 -6.69 -19.39
CA GLY A 385 -18.23 -6.75 -19.91
C GLY A 385 -19.18 -7.74 -19.21
N GLN A 386 -18.66 -8.65 -18.39
CA GLN A 386 -19.45 -9.57 -17.57
C GLN A 386 -19.97 -8.89 -16.29
N VAL A 387 -21.22 -9.14 -15.91
CA VAL A 387 -21.79 -8.59 -14.67
C VAL A 387 -21.19 -9.33 -13.48
N LEU A 388 -20.48 -8.60 -12.62
CA LEU A 388 -19.96 -9.10 -11.34
C LEU A 388 -20.97 -8.86 -10.22
N TRP A 389 -21.64 -7.71 -10.25
CA TRP A 389 -22.71 -7.36 -9.33
C TRP A 389 -23.69 -6.40 -9.98
N GLU A 390 -24.97 -6.52 -9.62
CA GLU A 390 -26.03 -5.62 -10.06
C GLU A 390 -27.08 -5.51 -8.96
N GLY A 391 -27.61 -4.30 -8.75
CA GLY A 391 -28.60 -4.04 -7.72
C GLY A 391 -29.18 -2.63 -7.79
N THR A 392 -29.99 -2.30 -6.80
CA THR A 392 -30.57 -0.97 -6.61
C THR A 392 -30.18 -0.44 -5.24
N LEU A 393 -30.03 0.88 -5.11
CA LEU A 393 -29.85 1.56 -3.83
C LEU A 393 -30.92 2.63 -3.68
N SER A 394 -31.55 2.67 -2.50
CA SER A 394 -32.54 3.67 -2.14
C SER A 394 -32.13 4.42 -0.88
N GLY A 395 -32.46 5.71 -0.80
CA GLY A 395 -32.31 6.51 0.43
C GLY A 395 -33.19 5.99 1.59
N SER A 396 -34.13 5.10 1.29
CA SER A 396 -34.97 4.43 2.29
C SER A 396 -34.38 3.12 2.80
N ASP A 397 -33.29 2.63 2.21
CA ASP A 397 -32.70 1.35 2.61
C ASP A 397 -32.25 1.39 4.07
N PRO A 398 -32.57 0.34 4.86
CA PRO A 398 -32.20 0.29 6.26
C PRO A 398 -30.70 0.09 6.43
N GLU A 399 -30.04 -0.57 5.49
CA GLU A 399 -28.63 -0.96 5.58
C GLU A 399 -27.86 -0.58 4.32
N PRO A 400 -26.58 -0.23 4.41
CA PRO A 400 -25.75 -0.06 3.24
C PRO A 400 -25.40 -1.42 2.63
N THR A 401 -25.01 -1.42 1.36
CA THR A 401 -24.72 -2.65 0.60
C THR A 401 -23.23 -2.91 0.56
N GLY A 402 -22.81 -4.07 1.07
CA GLY A 402 -21.42 -4.56 0.92
C GLY A 402 -21.16 -5.09 -0.49
N ILE A 403 -20.04 -4.69 -1.07
CA ILE A 403 -19.45 -5.20 -2.30
C ILE A 403 -18.19 -6.00 -1.91
N ASP A 404 -17.82 -7.02 -2.68
CA ASP A 404 -18.12 -8.42 -2.36
C ASP A 404 -17.73 -9.40 -3.49
N VAL A 405 -16.97 -8.98 -4.51
CA VAL A 405 -16.90 -9.68 -5.82
C VAL A 405 -15.50 -10.09 -6.23
N SER A 406 -15.40 -11.18 -7.01
CA SER A 406 -14.14 -11.57 -7.66
C SER A 406 -13.84 -10.67 -8.85
N VAL A 407 -12.57 -10.28 -8.99
CA VAL A 407 -12.00 -9.57 -10.14
C VAL A 407 -10.78 -10.31 -10.70
N GLU A 408 -10.62 -11.58 -10.35
CA GLU A 408 -9.51 -12.41 -10.81
C GLU A 408 -9.49 -12.46 -12.35
N GLY A 409 -8.36 -12.07 -12.94
CA GLY A 409 -8.18 -12.02 -14.40
C GLY A 409 -8.95 -10.91 -15.12
N ILE A 410 -9.66 -10.03 -14.40
CA ILE A 410 -10.38 -8.90 -14.99
C ILE A 410 -9.41 -7.76 -15.29
N ALA A 411 -9.33 -7.33 -16.55
CA ALA A 411 -8.48 -6.20 -16.94
C ALA A 411 -9.22 -4.86 -16.91
N ARG A 412 -10.52 -4.86 -17.21
CA ARG A 412 -11.37 -3.66 -17.29
C ARG A 412 -12.56 -3.77 -16.34
N LEU A 413 -12.60 -2.90 -15.34
CA LEU A 413 -13.75 -2.73 -14.45
C LEU A 413 -14.62 -1.57 -14.96
N THR A 414 -15.92 -1.79 -15.08
CA THR A 414 -16.91 -0.77 -15.42
C THR A 414 -17.92 -0.66 -14.28
N VAL A 415 -18.12 0.56 -13.78
CA VAL A 415 -19.06 0.90 -12.73
C VAL A 415 -20.08 1.84 -13.33
N GLU A 416 -21.35 1.48 -13.28
CA GLU A 416 -22.45 2.26 -13.82
C GLU A 416 -23.46 2.54 -12.70
N ILE A 417 -23.71 3.81 -12.43
CA ILE A 417 -24.81 4.29 -11.60
C ILE A 417 -25.87 4.80 -12.55
N GLY A 418 -27.00 4.11 -12.68
CA GLY A 418 -28.11 4.52 -13.53
C GLY A 418 -29.22 5.23 -12.73
N PHE A 419 -30.18 5.82 -13.44
CA PHE A 419 -31.42 6.27 -12.80
C PHE A 419 -32.22 5.08 -12.29
N GLY A 420 -32.86 5.26 -11.14
CA GLY A 420 -33.91 4.38 -10.65
C GLY A 420 -35.31 4.95 -10.93
N GLU A 421 -36.28 4.59 -10.10
CA GLU A 421 -37.68 5.05 -10.23
C GLU A 421 -37.85 6.54 -9.88
N GLY A 422 -36.90 7.11 -9.13
CA GLY A 422 -36.93 8.48 -8.61
C GLY A 422 -36.38 9.59 -9.51
N ALA A 423 -36.08 9.29 -10.79
CA ALA A 423 -35.30 10.16 -11.68
C ALA A 423 -33.91 10.47 -11.09
N ASP A 424 -33.50 11.73 -10.91
CA ASP A 424 -32.21 12.12 -10.32
C ASP A 424 -32.32 12.71 -8.89
N LEU A 425 -33.53 12.67 -8.31
CA LEU A 425 -33.82 13.38 -7.08
C LEU A 425 -33.17 12.71 -5.87
N GLY A 426 -32.05 13.28 -5.43
CA GLY A 426 -31.31 12.77 -4.27
C GLY A 426 -30.38 11.62 -4.63
N ASP A 427 -30.09 11.40 -5.91
CA ASP A 427 -29.18 10.35 -6.37
C ASP A 427 -27.73 10.74 -6.11
N ARG A 428 -27.34 10.61 -4.85
CA ARG A 428 -25.98 10.80 -4.36
C ARG A 428 -25.53 9.50 -3.72
N VAL A 429 -24.74 8.75 -4.47
CA VAL A 429 -24.18 7.48 -4.03
C VAL A 429 -22.83 7.74 -3.39
N HIS A 430 -22.60 7.19 -2.21
CA HIS A 430 -21.27 7.05 -1.63
C HIS A 430 -20.80 5.61 -1.81
N TRP A 431 -19.66 5.41 -2.48
CA TRP A 431 -18.90 4.17 -2.43
C TRP A 431 -17.71 4.36 -1.51
N CYS A 432 -17.85 3.87 -0.28
CA CYS A 432 -16.85 3.96 0.75
C CYS A 432 -15.87 2.78 0.67
N GLU A 433 -14.59 3.08 0.85
CA GLU A 433 -13.48 2.11 0.85
C GLU A 433 -13.49 1.11 -0.35
N PRO A 434 -13.68 1.56 -1.60
CA PRO A 434 -13.55 0.68 -2.76
C PRO A 434 -12.09 0.27 -2.92
N ARG A 435 -11.81 -1.01 -2.69
CA ARG A 435 -10.45 -1.58 -2.64
C ARG A 435 -10.38 -2.85 -3.47
N LEU A 436 -9.34 -2.95 -4.30
CA LEU A 436 -8.88 -4.20 -4.89
C LEU A 436 -7.99 -4.88 -3.85
N ILE A 437 -8.19 -6.17 -3.63
CA ILE A 437 -7.41 -7.01 -2.71
C ILE A 437 -6.84 -8.18 -3.50
N LYS A 438 -5.55 -8.47 -3.27
CA LYS A 438 -4.88 -9.66 -3.78
C LYS A 438 -5.29 -10.92 -3.05
#